data_AF-A0A7X0CQ96-F1
#
_entry.id   AF-A0A7X0CQ96-F1
#
_cell.length_a   1.000
_cell.length_b   1.000
_cell.length_c   1.000
_cell.angle_alpha   90.00
_cell.angle_beta   90.00
_cell.angle_gamma   90.00
#
_symmetry.space_group_name_H-M   'P 1'
#
loop_
_entity.id
_entity.type
_entity.pdbx_description
1 polymer ?
#
loop_
_entity_poly.entity_id
_entity_poly.type
_entity_poly.pdbx_seq_one_letter_code
_entity_poly.pdbx_strand_id
1 'polypeptide(L)'
;MKSKQEILNSYYAAGSDGNPEISAEDLLNAMEAYKDQHAEAAFNAARSLNQNTYEFATYTDYVNHTLLTAQKEQENRNHLDEAITLVANSILPNFLPHDNTVGELSFSFPMRGINYTAFYTKDAKGYWQLSNWQ
;
A
#
# COMPACT_ATOMS: atom_id res chain seq x y z
N MET A 1 -25.21 7.72 -15.51
CA MET A 1 -23.74 7.63 -15.61
C MET A 1 -23.28 8.78 -16.49
N LYS A 2 -22.34 9.61 -16.02
CA LYS A 2 -21.85 10.75 -16.81
C LYS A 2 -20.78 10.26 -17.79
N SER A 3 -20.71 10.85 -18.97
CA SER A 3 -19.60 10.62 -19.90
C SER A 3 -18.29 11.22 -19.34
N LYS A 4 -17.14 10.76 -19.88
CA LYS A 4 -15.82 11.34 -19.56
C LYS A 4 -15.82 12.86 -19.66
N GLN A 5 -16.44 13.41 -20.71
CA GLN A 5 -16.49 14.85 -20.95
C GLN A 5 -17.38 15.57 -19.93
N GLU A 6 -18.52 15.00 -19.54
CA GLU A 6 -19.40 15.57 -18.52
C GLU A 6 -18.77 15.56 -17.12
N ILE A 7 -18.00 14.52 -16.80
CA ILE A 7 -17.23 14.47 -15.55
C ILE A 7 -16.15 15.55 -15.58
N LEU A 8 -15.33 15.58 -16.62
CA LEU A 8 -14.28 16.59 -16.77
C LEU A 8 -14.84 18.02 -16.71
N ASN A 9 -15.94 18.28 -17.40
CA ASN A 9 -16.64 19.58 -17.42
C ASN A 9 -17.12 20.03 -16.03
N SER A 10 -17.39 19.11 -15.10
CA SER A 10 -17.79 19.47 -13.73
C SER A 10 -16.65 19.94 -12.83
N TYR A 11 -15.39 19.80 -13.27
CA TYR A 11 -14.20 20.18 -12.52
C TYR A 11 -13.44 21.36 -13.14
N TYR A 12 -13.89 21.88 -14.29
CA TYR A 12 -13.34 23.12 -14.83
C TYR A 12 -13.80 24.33 -14.02
N ALA A 13 -12.85 25.21 -13.73
CA ALA A 13 -13.11 26.54 -13.17
C ALA A 13 -12.87 27.62 -14.25
N ALA A 14 -13.48 28.79 -14.08
CA ALA A 14 -13.16 29.93 -14.92
C ALA A 14 -11.77 30.47 -14.52
N GLY A 15 -10.83 30.43 -15.46
CA GLY A 15 -9.52 31.06 -15.34
C GLY A 15 -9.63 32.58 -15.27
N SER A 16 -8.54 33.24 -14.90
CA SER A 16 -8.50 34.71 -14.75
C SER A 16 -8.75 35.47 -16.06
N ASP A 17 -8.61 34.78 -17.20
CA ASP A 17 -8.87 35.26 -18.55
C ASP A 17 -10.29 34.91 -19.06
N GLY A 18 -11.11 34.24 -18.24
CA GLY A 18 -12.44 33.77 -18.60
C GLY A 18 -12.46 32.46 -19.39
N ASN A 19 -11.29 31.85 -19.67
CA ASN A 19 -11.22 30.54 -20.29
C ASN A 19 -11.35 29.43 -19.24
N PRO A 20 -11.98 28.29 -19.56
CA PRO A 20 -12.04 27.17 -18.65
C PRO A 20 -10.63 26.59 -18.40
N GLU A 21 -10.21 26.59 -17.14
CA GLU A 21 -8.97 26.00 -16.66
C GLU A 21 -9.29 24.88 -15.66
N ILE A 22 -8.42 23.86 -15.61
CA ILE A 22 -8.52 22.76 -14.65
C ILE A 22 -7.18 22.62 -13.95
N SER A 23 -7.20 22.58 -12.62
CA SER A 23 -6.00 22.35 -11.82
C SER A 23 -5.57 20.88 -11.91
N ALA A 24 -4.33 20.58 -11.53
CA ALA A 24 -3.86 19.19 -11.46
C ALA A 24 -4.66 18.35 -10.45
N GLU A 25 -5.09 18.99 -9.34
CA GLU A 25 -5.93 18.36 -8.31
C GLU A 25 -7.34 18.09 -8.83
N ASP A 26 -7.94 19.05 -9.53
CA ASP A 26 -9.28 18.91 -10.12
C ASP A 26 -9.30 17.86 -11.25
N LEU A 27 -8.22 17.76 -12.03
CA LEU A 27 -8.07 16.70 -13.02
C LEU A 27 -7.99 15.32 -12.36
N LEU A 28 -7.23 15.21 -11.26
CA LEU A 28 -7.14 13.97 -10.49
C LEU A 28 -8.52 13.57 -9.95
N ASN A 29 -9.24 14.52 -9.35
CA ASN A 29 -10.59 14.31 -8.83
C ASN A 29 -11.56 13.86 -9.95
N ALA A 30 -11.47 14.46 -11.14
CA ALA A 30 -12.27 14.07 -12.30
C ALA A 30 -11.96 12.61 -12.75
N MET A 31 -10.69 12.22 -12.72
CA MET A 31 -10.27 10.87 -13.05
C MET A 31 -10.77 9.84 -12.02
N GLU A 32 -10.72 10.17 -10.73
CA GLU A 32 -11.24 9.31 -9.67
C GLU A 32 -12.76 9.14 -9.78
N ALA A 33 -13.51 10.22 -9.98
CA ALA A 33 -14.95 10.17 -10.17
C ALA A 33 -15.35 9.34 -11.40
N TYR A 34 -14.58 9.43 -12.50
CA TYR A 34 -14.78 8.58 -13.67
C TYR A 34 -14.53 7.11 -13.34
N LYS A 35 -13.41 6.80 -12.67
CA LYS A 35 -13.06 5.43 -12.28
C LYS A 35 -14.15 4.80 -11.42
N ASP A 36 -14.66 5.53 -10.44
CA ASP A 36 -15.65 5.01 -9.49
C ASP A 36 -17.02 4.76 -10.14
N GLN A 37 -17.51 5.69 -10.97
CA GLN A 37 -18.76 5.48 -11.72
C GLN A 37 -18.65 4.26 -12.64
N HIS A 38 -17.53 4.14 -13.36
CA HIS A 38 -17.31 3.02 -14.29
C HIS A 38 -17.08 1.69 -13.60
N ALA A 39 -16.44 1.67 -12.43
CA ALA A 39 -16.30 0.48 -11.62
C ALA A 39 -17.65 0.00 -11.06
N GLU A 40 -18.49 0.90 -10.56
CA GLU A 40 -19.85 0.56 -10.08
C GLU A 40 -20.74 0.04 -11.22
N ALA A 41 -20.70 0.69 -12.39
CA ALA A 41 -21.48 0.25 -13.54
C ALA A 41 -21.02 -1.12 -14.07
N ALA A 42 -19.71 -1.37 -14.12
CA ALA A 42 -19.16 -2.67 -14.49
C ALA A 42 -19.54 -3.76 -13.47
N PHE A 43 -19.50 -3.44 -12.18
CA PHE A 43 -19.96 -4.32 -11.11
C PHE A 43 -21.44 -4.69 -11.30
N ASN A 44 -22.30 -3.71 -11.55
CA ASN A 44 -23.73 -3.94 -11.77
C ASN A 44 -24.01 -4.69 -13.08
N ALA A 45 -23.25 -4.45 -14.14
CA ALA A 45 -23.36 -5.16 -15.41
C ALA A 45 -22.91 -6.63 -15.30
N ALA A 46 -21.83 -6.91 -14.57
CA ALA A 46 -21.40 -8.29 -14.29
C ALA A 46 -22.50 -9.08 -13.54
N ARG A 47 -23.27 -8.38 -12.69
CA ARG A 47 -24.38 -8.99 -11.95
C ARG A 47 -25.64 -9.24 -12.77
N SER A 48 -25.88 -8.50 -13.84
CA SER A 48 -27.03 -8.74 -14.71
C SER A 48 -26.81 -9.91 -15.67
N LEU A 49 -25.57 -10.34 -15.85
CA LEU A 49 -25.18 -11.42 -16.75
C LEU A 49 -25.25 -12.82 -16.12
N ASN A 50 -25.26 -12.94 -14.79
CA ASN A 50 -25.34 -14.22 -14.07
C ASN A 50 -26.55 -14.24 -13.10
N GLN A 51 -27.21 -15.39 -12.94
CA GLN A 51 -28.31 -15.56 -11.98
C GLN A 51 -27.87 -16.20 -10.65
N ASN A 52 -26.56 -16.22 -10.39
CA ASN A 52 -26.01 -16.84 -9.18
C ASN A 52 -26.11 -15.92 -7.97
N THR A 53 -25.98 -16.54 -6.79
CA THR A 53 -25.76 -15.84 -5.54
C THR A 53 -24.41 -15.13 -5.59
N TYR A 54 -24.43 -13.81 -5.43
CA TYR A 54 -23.23 -12.98 -5.41
C TYR A 54 -22.68 -12.86 -3.99
N GLU A 55 -21.35 -12.92 -3.84
CA GLU A 55 -20.65 -12.79 -2.57
C GLU A 55 -20.90 -11.42 -1.90
N PHE A 56 -20.88 -10.34 -2.69
CA PHE A 56 -21.16 -8.98 -2.22
C PHE A 56 -22.56 -8.56 -2.64
N ALA A 57 -23.31 -7.81 -1.84
CA ALA A 57 -24.65 -7.34 -2.22
C ALA A 57 -24.58 -6.08 -3.10
N THR A 58 -23.63 -5.18 -2.79
CA THR A 58 -23.43 -3.90 -3.46
C THR A 58 -21.97 -3.68 -3.87
N TYR A 59 -21.72 -2.72 -4.77
CA TYR A 59 -20.37 -2.29 -5.12
C TYR A 59 -19.61 -1.76 -3.89
N THR A 60 -20.31 -1.02 -3.02
CA THR A 60 -19.78 -0.52 -1.75
C THR A 60 -19.29 -1.65 -0.85
N ASP A 61 -20.04 -2.76 -0.75
CA ASP A 61 -19.62 -3.93 0.06
C ASP A 61 -18.33 -4.55 -0.49
N TYR A 62 -18.22 -4.67 -1.81
CA TYR A 62 -17.02 -5.18 -2.48
C TYR A 62 -15.80 -4.27 -2.22
N VAL A 63 -15.95 -2.95 -2.37
CA VAL A 63 -14.87 -1.98 -2.11
C VAL A 63 -14.44 -2.03 -0.65
N ASN A 64 -15.39 -2.03 0.28
CA ASN A 64 -15.12 -2.09 1.71
C ASN A 64 -14.39 -3.39 2.09
N HIS A 65 -14.84 -4.53 1.56
CA HIS A 65 -14.18 -5.81 1.78
C HIS A 65 -12.74 -5.80 1.25
N THR A 66 -12.52 -5.24 0.06
CA THR A 66 -11.19 -5.13 -0.55
C THR A 66 -10.28 -4.24 0.29
N LEU A 67 -10.77 -3.09 0.76
CA LEU A 67 -10.02 -2.18 1.62
C LEU A 67 -9.67 -2.82 2.96
N LEU A 68 -10.63 -3.47 3.61
CA LEU A 68 -10.42 -4.17 4.89
C LEU A 68 -9.42 -5.32 4.74
N THR A 69 -9.47 -6.06 3.63
CA THR A 69 -8.49 -7.12 3.33
C THR A 69 -7.09 -6.54 3.18
N ALA A 70 -6.94 -5.48 2.39
CA ALA A 70 -5.66 -4.80 2.22
C ALA A 70 -5.10 -4.24 3.54
N GLN A 71 -5.96 -3.68 4.40
CA GLN A 71 -5.59 -3.20 5.72
C GLN A 71 -5.10 -4.33 6.63
N LYS A 72 -5.82 -5.45 6.67
CA LYS A 72 -5.40 -6.64 7.45
C LYS A 72 -4.09 -7.23 6.94
N GLU A 73 -3.90 -7.29 5.63
CA GLU A 73 -2.63 -7.73 5.05
C GLU A 73 -1.47 -6.82 5.45
N GLN A 74 -1.68 -5.50 5.42
CA GLN A 74 -0.69 -4.54 5.88
C GLN A 74 -0.40 -4.70 7.38
N GLU A 75 -1.43 -4.87 8.21
CA GLU A 75 -1.28 -5.09 9.64
C GLU A 75 -0.48 -6.38 9.91
N ASN A 76 -0.80 -7.47 9.23
CA ASN A 76 -0.07 -8.73 9.34
C ASN A 76 1.40 -8.61 8.92
N ARG A 77 1.69 -7.81 7.88
CA ARG A 77 3.07 -7.49 7.49
C ARG A 77 3.79 -6.74 8.60
N ASN A 78 3.18 -5.70 9.16
CA ASN A 78 3.77 -4.94 10.27
C ASN A 78 4.04 -5.84 11.49
N HIS A 79 3.10 -6.71 11.87
CA HIS A 79 3.30 -7.67 12.97
C HIS A 79 4.44 -8.65 12.68
N LEU A 80 4.61 -9.08 11.43
CA LEU A 80 5.74 -9.91 11.01
C LEU A 80 7.06 -9.13 11.09
N ASP A 81 7.09 -7.89 10.59
CA ASP A 81 8.24 -6.99 10.66
C ASP A 81 8.71 -6.80 12.10
N GLU A 82 7.78 -6.50 13.02
CA GLU A 82 8.06 -6.34 14.45
C GLU A 82 8.63 -7.64 15.06
N ALA A 83 8.05 -8.78 14.71
CA ALA A 83 8.48 -10.07 15.26
C ALA A 83 9.87 -10.47 14.73
N ILE A 84 10.15 -10.25 13.44
CA ILE A 84 11.47 -10.46 12.83
C ILE A 84 12.49 -9.51 13.48
N THR A 85 12.14 -8.24 13.64
CA THR A 85 12.99 -7.24 14.27
C THR A 85 13.36 -7.62 15.70
N LEU A 86 12.38 -8.07 16.49
CA LEU A 86 12.60 -8.50 17.86
C LEU A 86 13.57 -9.69 17.93
N VAL A 87 13.34 -10.71 17.10
CA VAL A 87 14.21 -11.89 17.07
C VAL A 87 15.62 -11.51 16.60
N ALA A 88 15.74 -10.79 15.49
CA ALA A 88 17.03 -10.35 14.95
C ALA A 88 17.82 -9.52 15.99
N ASN A 89 17.17 -8.56 16.66
CA ASN A 89 17.80 -7.75 17.70
C ASN A 89 18.24 -8.58 18.92
N SER A 90 17.50 -9.64 19.27
CA SER A 90 17.85 -10.51 20.40
C SER A 90 19.14 -11.31 20.18
N ILE A 91 19.48 -11.60 18.92
CA ILE A 91 20.67 -12.40 18.56
C ILE A 91 21.79 -11.57 17.94
N LEU A 92 21.53 -10.32 17.56
CA LEU A 92 22.50 -9.36 17.02
C LEU A 92 23.83 -9.32 17.79
N PRO A 93 23.87 -9.35 19.14
CA PRO A 93 25.13 -9.32 19.89
C PRO A 93 26.13 -10.43 19.50
N ASN A 94 25.64 -11.58 19.02
CA ASN A 94 26.48 -12.71 18.62
C ASN A 94 27.16 -12.50 17.25
N PHE A 95 26.73 -11.51 16.48
CA PHE A 95 27.19 -11.24 15.13
C PHE A 95 27.91 -9.90 15.00
N LEU A 96 28.11 -9.18 16.11
CA LEU A 96 28.78 -7.89 16.09
C LEU A 96 30.25 -8.03 15.69
N PRO A 97 30.71 -7.31 14.65
CA PRO A 97 32.10 -7.35 14.24
C PRO A 97 32.99 -6.70 15.31
N HIS A 98 34.16 -7.28 15.56
CA HIS A 98 35.18 -6.68 16.42
C HIS A 98 35.84 -5.44 15.79
N ASP A 99 35.77 -5.34 14.46
CA ASP A 99 36.32 -4.21 13.71
C ASP A 99 35.31 -3.04 13.69
N ASN A 100 35.72 -1.93 14.31
CA ASN A 100 34.90 -0.72 14.41
C ASN A 100 34.70 0.01 13.07
N THR A 101 35.50 -0.30 12.04
CA THR A 101 35.37 0.27 10.70
C THR A 101 34.21 -0.33 9.90
N VAL A 102 33.69 -1.49 10.33
CA VAL A 102 32.55 -2.13 9.68
C VAL A 102 31.27 -1.35 9.99
N GLY A 103 30.63 -0.84 8.93
CA GLY A 103 29.39 -0.07 9.00
C GLY A 103 28.12 -0.87 8.69
N GLU A 104 28.27 -2.10 8.18
CA GLU A 104 27.18 -2.94 7.71
C GLU A 104 27.42 -4.40 8.14
N LEU A 105 26.37 -5.11 8.52
CA LEU A 105 26.44 -6.54 8.78
C LEU A 105 25.14 -7.22 8.38
N SER A 106 25.22 -8.52 8.10
CA SER A 106 24.05 -9.35 7.88
C SER A 106 24.24 -10.74 8.47
N PHE A 107 23.14 -11.35 8.88
CA PHE A 107 23.13 -12.73 9.35
C PHE A 107 21.78 -13.38 9.09
N SER A 108 21.79 -14.68 8.91
CA SER A 108 20.57 -15.48 8.72
C SER A 108 20.15 -16.16 10.03
N PHE A 109 18.85 -16.25 10.25
CA PHE A 109 18.29 -16.93 11.42
C PHE A 109 16.94 -17.61 11.08
N PRO A 110 16.67 -18.78 11.70
CA PRO A 110 15.40 -19.46 11.52
C PRO A 110 14.32 -18.87 12.42
N MET A 111 13.13 -18.64 11.88
CA MET A 111 11.93 -18.26 12.62
C MET A 111 10.69 -18.90 11.99
N ARG A 112 9.87 -19.58 12.79
CA ARG A 112 8.63 -20.25 12.32
C ARG A 112 8.82 -21.18 11.11
N GLY A 113 9.98 -21.84 11.02
CA GLY A 113 10.30 -22.75 9.91
C GLY A 113 10.74 -22.06 8.61
N ILE A 114 10.85 -20.74 8.60
CA ILE A 114 11.38 -19.94 7.50
C ILE A 114 12.75 -19.40 7.93
N ASN A 115 13.72 -19.38 7.00
CA ASN A 115 15.02 -18.80 7.26
C ASN A 115 15.05 -17.36 6.74
N TYR A 116 15.20 -16.40 7.66
CA TYR A 116 15.28 -14.99 7.33
C TYR A 116 16.74 -14.52 7.34
N THR A 117 17.05 -13.45 6.63
CA THR A 117 18.31 -12.73 6.74
C THR A 117 18.06 -11.29 7.13
N ALA A 118 18.61 -10.87 8.27
CA ALA A 118 18.56 -9.50 8.72
C ALA A 118 19.78 -8.72 8.22
N PHE A 119 19.55 -7.46 7.83
CA PHE A 119 20.58 -6.52 7.40
C PHE A 119 20.60 -5.34 8.36
N TYR A 120 21.77 -5.01 8.88
CA TYR A 120 21.99 -3.91 9.81
C TYR A 120 22.98 -2.90 9.26
N THR A 121 22.74 -1.63 9.55
CA THR A 121 23.66 -0.52 9.30
C THR A 121 23.93 0.24 10.59
N LYS A 122 25.13 0.80 10.74
CA LYS A 122 25.42 1.76 11.81
C LYS A 122 24.80 3.11 11.50
N ASP A 123 24.14 3.70 12.50
CA ASP A 123 23.69 5.09 12.44
C ASP A 123 24.84 6.08 12.66
N ALA A 124 24.54 7.39 12.54
CA ALA A 124 25.52 8.46 12.75
C ALA A 124 26.11 8.53 14.18
N LYS A 125 25.49 7.84 15.15
CA LYS A 125 25.96 7.73 16.54
C LYS A 125 26.71 6.41 16.79
N GLY A 126 26.81 5.54 15.79
CA GLY A 126 27.47 4.25 15.85
C GLY A 126 26.61 3.10 16.37
N TYR A 127 25.30 3.28 16.53
CA TYR A 127 24.38 2.21 16.92
C TYR A 127 23.90 1.42 15.72
N TRP A 128 23.83 0.10 15.86
CA TRP A 128 23.31 -0.80 14.83
C TRP A 128 21.78 -0.70 14.76
N GLN A 129 21.26 -0.43 13.55
CA GLN A 129 19.84 -0.36 13.25
C GLN A 129 19.51 -1.39 12.17
N LEU A 130 18.39 -2.10 12.36
CA LEU A 130 17.90 -3.01 11.33
C LEU A 130 17.43 -2.17 10.14
N SER A 131 18.05 -2.39 8.98
CA SER A 131 17.75 -1.66 7.75
C SER A 131 16.70 -2.38 6.91
N ASN A 132 16.80 -3.71 6.81
CA ASN A 132 15.88 -4.55 6.06
C ASN A 132 15.98 -6.02 6.48
N TRP A 133 15.05 -6.85 6.02
CA TRP A 133 15.10 -8.30 6.13
C TRP A 133 14.62 -8.98 4.83
N GLN A 134 15.03 -10.22 4.60
CA GLN A 134 14.57 -11.09 3.51
C GLN A 134 14.24 -12.49 4.02
#